data_AF-A0A519X714-F1
#
_entry.id   AF-A0A519X714-F1
#
_cell.length_a   1.000
_cell.length_b   1.000
_cell.length_c   1.000
_cell.angle_alpha   90.00
_cell.angle_beta   90.00
_cell.angle_gamma   90.00
#
_symmetry.space_group_name_H-M   'P 1'
#
loop_
_entity.id
_entity.type
_entity.pdbx_description
1 polymer ?
#
loop_
_entity_poly.entity_id
_entity_poly.type
_entity_poly.pdbx_seq_one_letter_code
_entity_poly.pdbx_strand_id
1 'polypeptide(L)'
;MKKITYLALLLFVGQQTFAQSVEQIISKDYVERLIKTLSSDDMQGRATFTPGIDKAAKFIESEFKSIGLKPLTSEQGFRQSFSKIQLKPSESKVTINGKAIDAANVMVNGNTSESVSFDQTSNTPVVILNTTKTFMEQLRPLTRSGKKQIVIVNPSFKDDFNRIKVRLDQGSIVDQKNISSNPNLTVFILDEATDVKNYTVSLKNTL
;
A
#
# COMPACT_ATOMS: atom_id res chain seq x y z
N MET A 1 -35.71 -24.33 60.25
CA MET A 1 -36.11 -24.74 58.88
C MET A 1 -36.56 -23.57 57.99
N LYS A 2 -37.40 -22.62 58.49
CA LYS A 2 -37.84 -21.45 57.70
C LYS A 2 -36.72 -20.51 57.23
N LYS A 3 -35.65 -20.32 58.01
CA LYS A 3 -34.51 -19.45 57.63
C LYS A 3 -33.64 -20.04 56.51
N ILE A 4 -33.52 -21.37 56.45
CA ILE A 4 -32.75 -22.08 55.40
C ILE A 4 -33.52 -22.06 54.08
N THR A 5 -34.85 -22.12 54.13
CA THR A 5 -35.72 -22.00 52.94
C THR A 5 -35.68 -20.60 52.33
N TYR A 6 -35.63 -19.53 53.13
CA TYR A 6 -35.44 -18.18 52.60
C TYR A 6 -34.06 -17.97 51.96
N LEU A 7 -33.00 -18.57 52.52
CA LEU A 7 -31.65 -18.49 51.94
C LEU A 7 -31.55 -19.26 50.62
N ALA A 8 -32.19 -20.43 50.53
CA ALA A 8 -32.26 -21.22 49.29
C ALA A 8 -33.08 -20.50 48.20
N LEU A 9 -34.16 -19.82 48.57
CA LEU A 9 -34.96 -19.02 47.64
C LEU A 9 -34.17 -17.82 47.09
N LEU A 10 -33.36 -17.17 47.94
CA LEU A 10 -32.51 -16.04 47.53
C LEU A 10 -31.38 -16.47 46.58
N LEU A 11 -30.80 -17.65 46.81
CA LEU A 11 -29.80 -18.27 45.92
C LEU A 11 -30.38 -18.69 44.57
N PHE A 12 -31.65 -19.13 44.53
CA PHE A 12 -32.32 -19.54 43.28
C PHE A 12 -32.67 -18.34 42.38
N VAL A 13 -33.00 -17.18 42.96
CA VAL A 13 -33.24 -15.94 42.20
C VAL A 13 -31.94 -15.34 41.66
N GLY A 14 -30.80 -15.58 42.34
CA GLY A 14 -29.48 -15.13 41.90
C GLY A 14 -28.88 -15.88 40.70
N GLN A 15 -29.48 -17.01 40.26
CA GLN A 15 -29.00 -17.79 39.11
C GLN A 15 -29.52 -17.28 37.74
N GLN A 16 -30.31 -16.20 37.72
CA GLN A 16 -30.70 -15.51 36.48
C GLN A 16 -29.59 -14.55 36.02
N THR A 17 -28.37 -15.06 35.83
CA THR A 17 -27.34 -14.31 35.10
C THR A 17 -27.67 -14.42 33.61
N PHE A 18 -28.43 -13.45 33.09
CA PHE A 18 -28.54 -13.27 31.65
C PHE A 18 -27.14 -13.00 31.10
N ALA A 19 -26.57 -13.96 30.38
CA ALA A 19 -25.52 -13.65 29.41
C ALA A 19 -26.15 -12.64 28.44
N GLN A 20 -25.74 -11.38 28.50
CA GLN A 20 -26.28 -10.33 27.63
C GLN A 20 -26.05 -10.78 26.19
N SER A 21 -27.13 -11.11 25.47
CA SER A 21 -27.04 -11.47 24.06
C SER A 21 -26.54 -10.26 23.29
N VAL A 22 -25.38 -10.38 22.64
CA VAL A 22 -24.78 -9.31 21.83
C VAL A 22 -25.74 -8.84 20.72
N GLU A 23 -26.68 -9.69 20.28
CA GLU A 23 -27.75 -9.33 19.34
C GLU A 23 -28.60 -8.12 19.77
N GLN A 24 -28.70 -7.80 21.07
CA GLN A 24 -29.45 -6.61 21.51
C GLN A 24 -28.68 -5.29 21.29
N ILE A 25 -27.35 -5.35 21.12
CA ILE A 25 -26.49 -4.17 20.97
C ILE A 25 -26.12 -3.93 19.50
N ILE A 26 -26.01 -4.99 18.69
CA ILE A 26 -25.64 -4.89 17.27
C ILE A 26 -26.71 -5.59 16.43
N SER A 27 -27.55 -4.80 15.76
CA SER A 27 -28.57 -5.33 14.84
C SER A 27 -28.02 -5.55 13.43
N LYS A 28 -28.55 -6.55 12.72
CA LYS A 28 -28.25 -6.80 11.31
C LYS A 28 -28.49 -5.54 10.46
N ASP A 29 -29.64 -4.89 10.65
CA ASP A 29 -30.04 -3.72 9.87
C ASP A 29 -29.08 -2.55 10.06
N TYR A 30 -28.57 -2.36 11.28
CA TYR A 30 -27.57 -1.34 11.57
C TYR A 30 -26.27 -1.60 10.80
N VAL A 31 -25.73 -2.83 10.87
CA VAL A 31 -24.50 -3.21 10.16
C VAL A 31 -24.69 -3.14 8.65
N GLU A 32 -25.83 -3.61 8.15
CA GLU A 32 -26.17 -3.59 6.73
C GLU A 32 -26.20 -2.16 6.18
N ARG A 33 -26.81 -1.22 6.90
CA ARG A 33 -26.80 0.20 6.55
C ARG A 33 -25.39 0.77 6.48
N LEU A 34 -24.56 0.51 7.50
CA LEU A 34 -23.17 1.00 7.54
C LEU A 34 -22.36 0.51 6.34
N ILE A 35 -22.42 -0.80 6.06
CA ILE A 35 -21.68 -1.41 4.95
C ILE A 35 -22.18 -0.85 3.62
N LYS A 36 -23.50 -0.83 3.39
CA LYS A 36 -24.10 -0.30 2.15
C LYS A 36 -23.71 1.15 1.90
N THR A 37 -23.76 2.00 2.92
CA THR A 37 -23.35 3.40 2.79
C THR A 37 -21.86 3.50 2.46
N LEU A 38 -20.99 2.81 3.22
CA LEU A 38 -19.56 2.89 3.01
C LEU A 38 -19.13 2.32 1.65
N SER A 39 -19.82 1.30 1.14
CA SER A 39 -19.54 0.67 -0.15
C SER A 39 -20.34 1.25 -1.32
N SER A 40 -21.13 2.31 -1.10
CA SER A 40 -21.93 2.93 -2.16
C SER A 40 -21.07 3.72 -3.15
N ASP A 41 -21.60 3.92 -4.35
CA ASP A 41 -20.97 4.76 -5.38
C ASP A 41 -20.77 6.21 -4.91
N ASP A 42 -21.63 6.70 -4.00
CA ASP A 42 -21.53 8.04 -3.41
C ASP A 42 -20.22 8.27 -2.66
N MET A 43 -19.65 7.19 -2.09
CA MET A 43 -18.34 7.22 -1.43
C MET A 43 -17.18 7.27 -2.43
N GLN A 44 -17.39 6.99 -3.71
CA GLN A 44 -16.38 7.12 -4.78
C GLN A 44 -15.09 6.30 -4.55
N GLY A 45 -15.19 5.24 -3.73
CA GLY A 45 -14.03 4.48 -3.27
C GLY A 45 -13.33 5.10 -2.04
N ARG A 46 -12.33 4.40 -1.50
CA ARG A 46 -11.67 4.78 -0.24
C ARG A 46 -10.15 4.64 -0.32
N ALA A 47 -9.60 4.91 -1.50
CA ALA A 47 -8.15 4.98 -1.66
C ALA A 47 -7.62 6.26 -1.00
N THR A 48 -6.42 6.20 -0.43
CA THR A 48 -5.71 7.39 0.07
C THR A 48 -5.54 8.42 -1.06
N PHE A 49 -5.49 9.71 -0.72
CA PHE A 49 -5.38 10.82 -1.68
C PHE A 49 -6.59 10.95 -2.65
N THR A 50 -7.77 10.48 -2.25
CA THR A 50 -9.01 10.66 -3.03
C THR A 50 -10.10 11.35 -2.20
N PRO A 51 -11.02 12.13 -2.79
CA PRO A 51 -12.11 12.75 -2.03
C PRO A 51 -13.02 11.74 -1.29
N GLY A 52 -13.08 10.50 -1.80
CA GLY A 52 -13.89 9.43 -1.23
C GLY A 52 -13.46 8.99 0.17
N ILE A 53 -12.14 9.03 0.47
CA ILE A 53 -11.66 8.72 1.83
C ILE A 53 -12.19 9.73 2.84
N ASP A 54 -12.28 11.01 2.47
CA ASP A 54 -12.77 12.07 3.35
C ASP A 54 -14.27 11.96 3.59
N LYS A 55 -15.05 11.60 2.56
CA LYS A 55 -16.48 11.31 2.69
C LYS A 55 -16.73 10.15 3.64
N ALA A 56 -16.03 9.03 3.43
CA ALA A 56 -16.16 7.84 4.27
C ALA A 56 -15.74 8.13 5.71
N ALA A 57 -14.64 8.88 5.90
CA ALA A 57 -14.19 9.30 7.21
C ALA A 57 -15.27 10.14 7.90
N LYS A 58 -15.85 11.15 7.23
CA LYS A 58 -16.93 12.01 7.78
C LYS A 58 -18.15 11.21 8.20
N PHE A 59 -18.55 10.24 7.39
CA PHE A 59 -19.63 9.32 7.73
C PHE A 59 -19.32 8.55 9.04
N ILE A 60 -18.16 7.89 9.13
CA ILE A 60 -17.76 7.14 10.34
C ILE A 60 -17.70 8.04 11.58
N GLU A 61 -17.20 9.27 11.44
CA GLU A 61 -17.18 10.24 12.53
C GLU A 61 -18.61 10.60 13.00
N SER A 62 -19.55 10.76 12.08
CA SER A 62 -20.95 11.03 12.43
C SER A 62 -21.60 9.84 13.15
N GLU A 63 -21.28 8.62 12.74
CA GLU A 63 -21.75 7.40 13.40
C GLU A 63 -21.21 7.31 14.83
N PHE A 64 -19.90 7.57 15.04
CA PHE A 64 -19.30 7.63 16.37
C PHE A 64 -19.98 8.67 17.28
N LYS A 65 -20.29 9.87 16.76
CA LYS A 65 -21.03 10.90 17.50
C LYS A 65 -22.43 10.42 17.86
N SER A 66 -23.12 9.77 16.92
CA SER A 66 -24.51 9.33 17.11
C SER A 66 -24.67 8.28 18.21
N ILE A 67 -23.68 7.41 18.39
CA ILE A 67 -23.67 6.38 19.44
C ILE A 67 -23.09 6.88 20.78
N GLY A 68 -22.73 8.17 20.87
CA GLY A 68 -22.19 8.77 22.09
C GLY A 68 -20.73 8.42 22.39
N LEU A 69 -19.97 7.94 21.40
CA LEU A 69 -18.54 7.72 21.57
C LEU A 69 -17.85 9.05 21.85
N LYS A 70 -16.81 9.04 22.71
CA LYS A 70 -16.01 10.22 23.01
C LYS A 70 -14.70 10.18 22.22
N PRO A 71 -14.19 11.33 21.73
CA PRO A 71 -12.83 11.45 21.23
C PRO A 71 -11.80 10.98 22.27
N LEU A 72 -10.58 10.69 21.80
CA LEU A 72 -9.47 10.43 22.71
C LEU A 72 -9.17 11.67 23.56
N THR A 73 -8.66 11.43 24.77
CA THR A 73 -8.18 12.50 25.65
C THR A 73 -7.16 13.37 24.90
N SER A 74 -7.32 14.68 25.00
CA SER A 74 -6.48 15.70 24.33
C SER A 74 -6.72 15.88 22.82
N GLU A 75 -7.66 15.15 22.22
CA GLU A 75 -8.05 15.37 20.82
C GLU A 75 -9.33 16.20 20.72
N GLN A 76 -9.39 17.09 19.73
CA GLN A 76 -10.60 17.91 19.48
C GLN A 76 -11.72 17.14 18.77
N GLY A 77 -11.42 15.97 18.22
CA GLY A 77 -12.39 15.14 17.47
C GLY A 77 -11.87 13.73 17.24
N PHE A 78 -12.52 13.00 16.32
CA PHE A 78 -12.19 11.59 16.05
C PHE A 78 -11.07 11.39 15.02
N ARG A 79 -10.49 12.49 14.50
CA ARG A 79 -9.49 12.46 13.42
C ARG A 79 -8.09 12.56 13.99
N GLN A 80 -7.24 11.61 13.60
CA GLN A 80 -5.79 11.66 13.83
C GLN A 80 -5.11 11.82 12.48
N SER A 81 -4.84 13.05 12.10
CA SER A 81 -4.27 13.37 10.80
C SER A 81 -2.76 13.17 10.80
N PHE A 82 -2.24 12.59 9.72
CA PHE A 82 -0.81 12.52 9.44
C PHE A 82 -0.56 12.74 7.95
N SER A 83 0.62 13.26 7.62
CA SER A 83 0.99 13.57 6.24
C SER A 83 1.81 12.44 5.61
N LYS A 84 1.49 12.11 4.36
CA LYS A 84 2.27 11.23 3.50
C LYS A 84 2.48 11.94 2.17
N ILE A 85 3.53 11.55 1.45
CA ILE A 85 3.86 12.09 0.14
C ILE A 85 3.77 10.99 -0.88
N GLN A 86 3.19 11.29 -2.04
CA GLN A 86 3.14 10.39 -3.18
C GLN A 86 4.16 10.86 -4.22
N LEU A 87 5.16 10.04 -4.50
CA LEU A 87 6.13 10.28 -5.57
C LEU A 87 5.69 9.51 -6.81
N LYS A 88 5.32 10.22 -7.87
CA LYS A 88 4.90 9.62 -9.13
C LYS A 88 6.01 9.69 -10.17
N PRO A 89 6.38 8.59 -10.83
CA PRO A 89 7.34 8.62 -11.94
C PRO A 89 6.89 9.57 -13.04
N SER A 90 7.81 10.45 -13.45
CA SER A 90 7.56 11.44 -14.51
C SER A 90 8.51 11.28 -15.70
N GLU A 91 9.75 10.84 -15.46
CA GLU A 91 10.74 10.60 -16.51
C GLU A 91 11.60 9.38 -16.16
N SER A 92 11.90 8.55 -17.16
CA SER A 92 12.86 7.45 -17.07
C SER A 92 13.66 7.40 -18.37
N LYS A 93 14.90 7.87 -18.31
CA LYS A 93 15.86 7.85 -19.41
C LYS A 93 16.93 6.82 -19.10
N VAL A 94 17.04 5.81 -19.95
CA VAL A 94 18.00 4.72 -19.78
C VAL A 94 18.72 4.48 -21.10
N THR A 95 20.04 4.32 -21.02
CA THR A 95 20.83 3.76 -22.12
C THR A 95 21.56 2.51 -21.65
N ILE A 96 21.62 1.51 -22.53
CA ILE A 96 22.39 0.27 -22.33
C ILE A 96 23.29 0.09 -23.53
N ASN A 97 24.59 -0.08 -23.30
CA ASN A 97 25.60 -0.25 -24.34
C ASN A 97 25.53 0.82 -25.46
N GLY A 98 25.19 2.07 -25.09
CA GLY A 98 25.03 3.19 -26.03
C GLY A 98 23.68 3.23 -26.78
N LYS A 99 22.82 2.21 -26.64
CA LYS A 99 21.46 2.19 -27.18
C LYS A 99 20.49 2.82 -26.19
N ALA A 100 19.72 3.80 -26.64
CA ALA A 100 18.61 4.34 -25.84
C ALA A 100 17.48 3.31 -25.73
N ILE A 101 16.94 3.15 -24.52
CA ILE A 101 15.80 2.29 -24.24
C ILE A 101 14.53 3.14 -24.19
N ASP A 102 13.48 2.68 -24.88
CA ASP A 102 12.15 3.30 -24.81
C ASP A 102 11.63 3.30 -23.36
N ALA A 103 11.05 4.42 -22.90
CA ALA A 103 10.50 4.53 -21.55
C ALA A 103 9.38 3.51 -21.27
N ALA A 104 8.67 3.03 -22.30
CA ALA A 104 7.71 1.95 -22.19
C ALA A 104 8.35 0.61 -21.74
N ASN A 105 9.64 0.43 -22.06
CA ASN A 105 10.43 -0.75 -21.71
C ASN A 105 11.21 -0.56 -20.39
N VAL A 106 10.88 0.47 -19.61
CA VAL A 106 11.51 0.74 -18.31
C VAL A 106 10.45 0.80 -17.21
N MET A 107 10.68 0.08 -16.11
CA MET A 107 9.92 0.26 -14.88
C MET A 107 10.86 0.35 -13.69
N VAL A 108 10.50 1.19 -12.72
CA VAL A 108 11.36 1.53 -11.59
C VAL A 108 10.64 1.18 -10.30
N ASN A 109 11.33 0.46 -9.42
CA ASN A 109 10.88 0.16 -8.07
C ASN A 109 11.75 0.91 -7.06
N GLY A 110 11.13 1.46 -6.00
CA GLY A 110 11.85 1.98 -4.84
C GLY A 110 12.60 3.31 -5.06
N ASN A 111 12.31 4.06 -6.13
CA ASN A 111 12.77 5.43 -6.27
C ASN A 111 11.92 6.36 -5.40
N THR A 112 12.50 6.88 -4.33
CA THR A 112 11.89 7.82 -3.39
C THR A 112 12.50 9.22 -3.48
N SER A 113 13.24 9.53 -4.55
CA SER A 113 13.79 10.86 -4.83
C SER A 113 13.03 11.57 -5.96
N GLU A 114 13.02 12.91 -5.97
CA GLU A 114 12.56 13.69 -7.13
C GLU A 114 13.44 13.51 -8.36
N SER A 115 14.75 13.33 -8.16
CA SER A 115 15.72 13.10 -9.23
C SER A 115 16.83 12.17 -8.76
N VAL A 116 17.10 11.12 -9.54
CA VAL A 116 18.24 10.21 -9.36
C VAL A 116 18.92 10.03 -10.70
N SER A 117 20.24 10.13 -10.74
CA SER A 117 21.03 9.81 -11.94
C SER A 117 22.28 9.03 -11.56
N PHE A 118 22.64 8.04 -12.37
CA PHE A 118 23.84 7.21 -12.19
C PHE A 118 24.22 6.52 -13.50
N ASP A 119 25.48 6.11 -13.59
CA ASP A 119 26.07 5.46 -14.76
C ASP A 119 27.01 4.33 -14.35
N GLN A 120 27.77 3.78 -15.29
CA GLN A 120 28.72 2.68 -15.06
C GLN A 120 29.72 2.96 -13.92
N THR A 121 30.08 4.22 -13.66
CA THR A 121 31.03 4.58 -12.58
C THR A 121 30.48 4.28 -11.19
N SER A 122 29.16 4.12 -11.07
CA SER A 122 28.49 3.78 -9.82
C SER A 122 28.62 2.30 -9.42
N ASN A 123 29.18 1.44 -10.27
CA ASN A 123 29.32 -0.01 -10.04
C ASN A 123 28.00 -0.68 -9.58
N THR A 124 26.86 -0.19 -10.10
CA THR A 124 25.55 -0.75 -9.79
C THR A 124 25.44 -2.18 -10.34
N PRO A 125 25.09 -3.19 -9.52
CA PRO A 125 24.94 -4.57 -9.97
C PRO A 125 23.89 -4.72 -11.08
N VAL A 126 24.23 -5.52 -12.09
CA VAL A 126 23.31 -5.89 -13.17
C VAL A 126 22.91 -7.35 -13.01
N VAL A 127 21.61 -7.62 -13.02
CA VAL A 127 21.03 -8.96 -12.95
C VAL A 127 20.28 -9.23 -14.25
N ILE A 128 20.48 -10.39 -14.87
CA ILE A 128 19.72 -10.80 -16.04
C ILE A 128 18.74 -11.89 -15.60
N LEU A 129 17.45 -11.72 -15.92
CA LEU A 129 16.44 -12.72 -15.55
C LEU A 129 16.62 -14.01 -16.35
N ASN A 130 16.45 -15.13 -15.66
CA ASN A 130 16.48 -16.44 -16.26
C ASN A 130 15.12 -16.75 -16.92
N THR A 131 15.14 -17.04 -18.22
CA THR A 131 13.94 -17.35 -19.02
C THR A 131 13.31 -18.71 -18.70
N THR A 132 14.02 -19.61 -18.00
CA THR A 132 13.48 -20.92 -17.57
C THR A 132 12.67 -20.83 -16.28
N LYS A 133 12.75 -19.71 -15.56
CA LYS A 133 12.00 -19.45 -14.33
C LYS A 133 10.86 -18.48 -14.58
N THR A 134 9.82 -18.54 -13.76
CA THR A 134 8.72 -17.56 -13.88
C THR A 134 9.20 -16.16 -13.52
N PHE A 135 8.55 -15.14 -14.10
CA PHE A 135 8.87 -13.74 -13.82
C PHE A 135 8.68 -13.40 -12.33
N MET A 136 7.57 -13.86 -11.74
CA MET A 136 7.21 -13.53 -10.36
C MET A 136 8.13 -14.16 -9.30
N GLU A 137 8.65 -15.36 -9.56
CA GLU A 137 9.62 -16.02 -8.68
C GLU A 137 10.89 -15.15 -8.53
N GLN A 138 11.31 -14.50 -9.61
CA GLN A 138 12.53 -13.68 -9.65
C GLN A 138 12.28 -12.23 -9.22
N LEU A 139 11.12 -11.66 -9.57
CA LEU A 139 10.78 -10.27 -9.25
C LEU A 139 10.70 -10.01 -7.73
N ARG A 140 10.07 -10.92 -6.99
CA ARG A 140 9.82 -10.73 -5.55
C ARG A 140 11.09 -10.57 -4.71
N PRO A 141 12.14 -11.41 -4.84
CA PRO A 141 13.38 -11.19 -4.10
C PRO A 141 14.12 -9.92 -4.55
N LEU A 142 14.07 -9.55 -5.84
CA LEU A 142 14.75 -8.35 -6.34
C LEU A 142 14.15 -7.07 -5.75
N THR A 143 12.83 -6.96 -5.73
CA THR A 143 12.11 -5.79 -5.19
C THR A 143 12.21 -5.65 -3.66
N ARG A 144 12.66 -6.68 -2.95
CA ARG A 144 12.83 -6.72 -1.48
C ARG A 144 14.29 -6.78 -1.03
N SER A 145 15.23 -6.65 -1.95
CA SER A 145 16.65 -6.97 -1.72
C SER A 145 17.42 -5.96 -0.85
N GLY A 146 16.90 -4.77 -0.65
CA GLY A 146 17.60 -3.64 -0.03
C GLY A 146 18.63 -2.98 -0.97
N LYS A 147 18.69 -3.38 -2.24
CA LYS A 147 19.80 -3.04 -3.14
C LYS A 147 19.41 -2.03 -4.20
N LYS A 148 20.38 -1.18 -4.55
CA LYS A 148 20.40 -0.46 -5.82
C LYS A 148 20.90 -1.40 -6.91
N GLN A 149 20.11 -1.66 -7.96
CA GLN A 149 20.48 -2.61 -9.02
C GLN A 149 19.74 -2.33 -10.34
N ILE A 150 20.30 -2.84 -11.43
CA ILE A 150 19.67 -2.89 -12.76
C ILE A 150 19.28 -4.33 -13.06
N VAL A 151 18.10 -4.55 -13.63
CA VAL A 151 17.61 -5.87 -14.00
C VAL A 151 17.22 -5.90 -15.46
N ILE A 152 17.86 -6.75 -16.25
CA ILE A 152 17.46 -7.01 -17.64
C ILE A 152 16.40 -8.09 -17.66
N VAL A 153 15.27 -7.77 -18.26
CA VAL A 153 14.09 -8.61 -18.41
C VAL A 153 13.98 -9.01 -19.87
N ASN A 154 14.00 -10.30 -20.16
CA ASN A 154 13.83 -10.79 -21.52
C ASN A 154 12.42 -10.44 -22.07
N PRO A 155 12.27 -10.14 -23.37
CA PRO A 155 10.98 -9.88 -24.00
C PRO A 155 9.93 -10.97 -23.82
N SER A 156 10.31 -12.21 -23.54
CA SER A 156 9.38 -13.30 -23.21
C SER A 156 8.49 -13.00 -21.99
N PHE A 157 8.91 -12.07 -21.11
CA PHE A 157 8.14 -11.65 -19.93
C PHE A 157 7.36 -10.33 -20.14
N LYS A 158 7.21 -9.85 -21.37
CA LYS A 158 6.60 -8.55 -21.68
C LYS A 158 5.22 -8.33 -21.04
N ASP A 159 4.35 -9.34 -21.07
CA ASP A 159 2.99 -9.21 -20.52
C ASP A 159 3.02 -9.05 -19.00
N ASP A 160 3.83 -9.86 -18.32
CA ASP A 160 4.03 -9.75 -16.87
C ASP A 160 4.71 -8.43 -16.49
N PHE A 161 5.69 -7.99 -17.27
CA PHE A 161 6.37 -6.71 -17.11
C PHE A 161 5.37 -5.55 -17.19
N ASN A 162 4.55 -5.50 -18.24
CA ASN A 162 3.55 -4.46 -18.44
C ASN A 162 2.52 -4.43 -17.31
N ARG A 163 2.07 -5.60 -16.85
CA ARG A 163 1.13 -5.70 -15.73
C ARG A 163 1.69 -5.10 -14.44
N ILE A 164 2.98 -5.30 -14.16
CA ILE A 164 3.63 -4.72 -12.98
C ILE A 164 3.92 -3.24 -13.16
N LYS A 165 4.36 -2.83 -14.35
CA LYS A 165 4.63 -1.44 -14.69
C LYS A 165 3.43 -0.53 -14.40
N VAL A 166 2.21 -0.94 -14.78
CA VAL A 166 0.98 -0.16 -14.48
C VAL A 166 0.86 0.20 -13.00
N ARG A 167 1.19 -0.72 -12.10
CA ARG A 167 1.17 -0.46 -10.65
C ARG A 167 2.29 0.48 -10.22
N LEU A 168 3.51 0.26 -10.73
CA LEU A 168 4.68 1.08 -10.35
C LEU A 168 4.54 2.53 -10.85
N ASP A 169 3.90 2.73 -12.00
CA ASP A 169 3.65 4.05 -12.59
C ASP A 169 2.59 4.86 -11.79
N GLN A 170 1.83 4.23 -10.88
CA GLN A 170 0.95 4.95 -9.93
C GLN A 170 1.74 5.69 -8.83
N GLY A 171 3.03 5.39 -8.68
CA GLY A 171 3.90 6.03 -7.71
C GLY A 171 3.94 5.37 -6.34
N SER A 172 4.83 5.88 -5.50
CA SER A 172 5.09 5.35 -4.16
C SER A 172 4.67 6.35 -3.09
N ILE A 173 3.94 5.86 -2.09
CA ILE A 173 3.53 6.66 -0.93
C ILE A 173 4.58 6.46 0.18
N VAL A 174 5.19 7.54 0.64
CA VAL A 174 6.26 7.53 1.64
C VAL A 174 6.03 8.54 2.76
N ASP A 175 6.69 8.31 3.89
CA ASP A 175 6.84 9.35 4.91
C ASP A 175 7.80 10.44 4.44
N GLN A 176 7.55 11.68 4.86
CA GLN A 176 8.44 12.83 4.58
C GLN A 176 9.91 12.53 4.89
N LYS A 177 10.17 11.86 6.02
CA LYS A 177 11.53 11.50 6.46
C LYS A 177 12.25 10.48 5.57
N ASN A 178 11.49 9.75 4.74
CA ASN A 178 12.03 8.69 3.88
C ASN A 178 12.23 9.16 2.43
N ILE A 179 11.92 10.42 2.11
CA ILE A 179 12.26 11.00 0.81
C ILE A 179 13.77 10.94 0.64
N SER A 180 14.20 10.60 -0.57
CA SER A 180 15.59 10.42 -0.97
C SER A 180 16.37 9.29 -0.30
N SER A 181 15.71 8.43 0.50
CA SER A 181 16.36 7.25 1.10
C SER A 181 16.64 6.12 0.10
N ASN A 182 15.83 5.98 -0.95
CA ASN A 182 15.96 4.99 -2.04
C ASN A 182 16.34 3.56 -1.56
N PRO A 183 15.66 2.98 -0.56
CA PRO A 183 16.13 1.77 0.12
C PRO A 183 16.11 0.52 -0.76
N ASN A 184 15.53 0.58 -1.97
CA ASN A 184 15.33 -0.55 -2.89
C ASN A 184 15.30 -0.13 -4.37
N LEU A 185 16.18 0.79 -4.79
CA LEU A 185 16.15 1.31 -6.16
C LEU A 185 16.50 0.23 -7.19
N THR A 186 15.49 -0.36 -7.82
CA THR A 186 15.67 -1.36 -8.87
C THR A 186 15.10 -0.85 -10.18
N VAL A 187 15.93 -0.81 -11.21
CA VAL A 187 15.54 -0.40 -12.57
C VAL A 187 15.42 -1.65 -13.43
N PHE A 188 14.20 -1.98 -13.84
CA PHE A 188 13.94 -3.11 -14.73
C PHE A 188 13.85 -2.61 -16.17
N ILE A 189 14.53 -3.30 -17.07
CA ILE A 189 14.69 -2.93 -18.48
C ILE A 189 14.27 -4.13 -19.32
N LEU A 190 13.24 -3.96 -20.16
CA LEU A 190 12.81 -4.97 -21.12
C LEU A 190 13.69 -4.87 -22.37
N ASP A 191 14.71 -5.74 -22.49
CA ASP A 191 15.67 -5.77 -23.60
C ASP A 191 16.30 -7.18 -23.73
N GLU A 192 16.92 -7.47 -24.88
CA GLU A 192 17.55 -8.76 -25.18
C GLU A 192 19.04 -8.81 -24.80
N ALA A 193 19.59 -7.74 -24.21
CA ALA A 193 20.98 -7.68 -23.79
C ALA A 193 21.37 -8.84 -22.86
N THR A 194 22.35 -9.63 -23.27
CA THR A 194 22.95 -10.71 -22.47
C THR A 194 24.19 -10.24 -21.68
N ASP A 195 24.66 -9.02 -21.95
CA ASP A 195 25.79 -8.39 -21.27
C ASP A 195 25.59 -6.86 -21.26
N VAL A 196 26.00 -6.20 -20.17
CA VAL A 196 25.86 -4.76 -19.96
C VAL A 196 27.21 -4.18 -19.57
N LYS A 197 27.89 -3.58 -20.56
CA LYS A 197 29.22 -2.96 -20.39
C LYS A 197 29.11 -1.52 -19.95
N ASN A 198 28.19 -0.78 -20.56
CA ASN A 198 27.98 0.65 -20.30
C ASN A 198 26.49 0.91 -20.06
N TYR A 199 26.17 1.79 -19.12
CA TYR A 199 24.80 2.22 -18.89
C TYR A 199 24.74 3.64 -18.36
N THR A 200 23.66 4.34 -18.70
CA THR A 200 23.28 5.59 -18.04
C THR A 200 21.81 5.53 -17.64
N VAL A 201 21.49 6.02 -16.45
CA VAL A 201 20.15 6.03 -15.90
C VAL A 201 19.87 7.41 -15.33
N SER A 202 18.75 8.01 -15.73
CA SER A 202 18.22 9.25 -15.17
C SER A 202 16.72 9.10 -14.93
N LEU A 203 16.31 9.25 -13.67
CA LEU A 203 14.96 8.99 -13.19
C LEU A 203 14.44 10.24 -12.51
N LYS A 204 13.18 10.60 -12.77
CA LYS A 204 12.50 11.69 -12.07
C LYS A 204 11.14 11.26 -11.57
N ASN A 205 10.81 11.80 -10.40
CA ASN A 205 9.48 11.73 -9.82
C ASN A 205 8.94 13.15 -9.62
N THR A 206 7.62 13.29 -9.67
CA THR A 206 6.89 14.48 -9.20
C THR A 206 6.23 14.20 -7.87
N LEU A 207 6.15 15.22 -7.02
CA LEU A 207 5.39 15.25 -5.77
C LEU A 207 3.90 15.51 -6.01
#